data_AF-A0A841VFU9-F1
#
_entry.id   AF-A0A841VFU9-F1
#
_cell.length_a   1.000
_cell.length_b   1.000
_cell.length_c   1.000
_cell.angle_alpha   90.00
_cell.angle_beta   90.00
_cell.angle_gamma   90.00
#
_symmetry.space_group_name_H-M   'P 1'
#
loop_
_entity.id
_entity.type
_entity.pdbx_description
1 polymer ?
#
loop_
_entity_poly.entity_id
_entity_poly.type
_entity_poly.pdbx_seq_one_letter_code
_entity_poly.pdbx_strand_id
1 'polypeptide(L)'
;MSPTEITQIIEQIKEEITVDIDGRGKASIKATARLAGVSDKAIGKALESANLEPSKLALILMEQGFDAANLNYWRTNGIPDTAIAIILEYYAYEAGRYCTKQARLVCRSFNTIGIRAWIQDKLGWTKPTNPSETAMTEIQLLAAIAQQMAQQEQYLLEQQQQQAQILARLKAVEVEQDRVNTPCGHKYSVVGFANLQGLEISVKEAGTKGRKASALCRKQGIEIERIHDPRFGKVGLYPESVLIEVFSTGQN
;
A
#
# COMPACT_ATOMS: atom_id res chain seq x y z
N MET A 1 -36.16 25.84 -5.71
CA MET A 1 -34.87 26.18 -6.32
C MET A 1 -34.13 24.90 -6.62
N SER A 2 -33.77 24.67 -7.87
CA SER A 2 -33.11 23.47 -8.39
C SER A 2 -31.59 23.64 -8.43
N PRO A 3 -30.80 22.56 -8.48
CA PRO A 3 -29.34 22.65 -8.63
C PRO A 3 -28.89 23.45 -9.86
N THR A 4 -29.65 23.38 -10.95
CA THR A 4 -29.37 24.07 -12.21
C THR A 4 -29.44 25.60 -12.08
N GLU A 5 -30.38 26.10 -11.26
CA GLU A 5 -30.51 27.54 -10.99
C GLU A 5 -29.30 28.08 -10.20
N ILE A 6 -28.71 27.26 -9.32
CA ILE A 6 -27.49 27.66 -8.59
C ILE A 6 -26.30 27.74 -9.51
N THR A 7 -26.14 26.79 -10.44
CA THR A 7 -25.06 26.85 -11.43
C THR A 7 -25.15 28.13 -12.26
N GLN A 8 -26.36 28.55 -12.65
CA GLN A 8 -26.56 29.82 -13.35
C GLN A 8 -26.20 31.04 -12.49
N ILE A 9 -26.56 31.04 -11.20
CA ILE A 9 -26.19 32.12 -10.28
C ILE A 9 -24.67 32.17 -10.10
N ILE A 10 -24.00 31.02 -9.97
CA ILE A 10 -22.54 30.94 -9.86
C ILE A 10 -21.88 31.53 -11.11
N GLU A 11 -22.37 31.20 -12.30
CA GLU A 11 -21.82 31.74 -13.55
C GLU A 11 -22.01 33.27 -13.63
N GLN A 12 -23.15 33.78 -13.17
CA GLN A 12 -23.43 35.22 -13.13
C GLN A 12 -22.58 36.00 -12.13
N ILE A 13 -22.09 35.36 -11.07
CA ILE A 13 -21.25 36.04 -10.06
C ILE A 13 -19.77 35.75 -10.22
N LYS A 14 -19.39 34.92 -11.19
CA LYS A 14 -18.02 34.45 -11.40
C LYS A 14 -17.03 35.62 -11.54
N GLU A 15 -17.45 36.67 -12.25
CA GLU A 15 -16.68 37.91 -12.44
C GLU A 15 -16.55 38.76 -11.16
N GLU A 16 -17.38 38.51 -10.16
CA GLU A 16 -17.37 39.23 -8.87
C GLU A 16 -16.69 38.43 -7.74
N ILE A 17 -16.15 37.25 -8.05
CA ILE A 17 -15.33 36.44 -7.15
C ILE A 17 -13.90 36.44 -7.66
N THR A 18 -12.95 36.79 -6.79
CA THR A 18 -11.52 36.77 -7.09
C THR A 18 -10.81 35.77 -6.20
N VAL A 19 -9.73 35.18 -6.70
CA VAL A 19 -8.86 34.27 -5.94
C VAL A 19 -7.43 34.80 -6.06
N ASP A 20 -6.76 34.96 -4.92
CA ASP A 20 -5.38 35.42 -4.88
C ASP A 20 -4.37 34.30 -5.21
N ILE A 21 -3.07 34.65 -5.21
CA ILE A 21 -1.98 33.71 -5.51
C ILE A 21 -1.88 32.55 -4.52
N ASP A 22 -2.40 32.73 -3.30
CA ASP A 22 -2.43 31.72 -2.24
C ASP A 22 -3.70 30.87 -2.31
N GLY A 23 -4.58 31.13 -3.26
CA GLY A 23 -5.84 30.43 -3.42
C GLY A 23 -6.95 30.91 -2.47
N ARG A 24 -6.79 32.06 -1.81
CA ARG A 24 -7.84 32.63 -0.94
C ARG A 24 -8.86 33.37 -1.79
N GLY A 25 -10.12 32.98 -1.66
CA GLY A 25 -11.23 33.62 -2.35
C GLY A 25 -11.70 34.90 -1.67
N LYS A 26 -12.14 35.88 -2.45
CA LYS A 26 -12.89 37.05 -1.99
C LYS A 26 -14.06 37.30 -2.93
N ALA A 27 -15.21 37.71 -2.40
CA ALA A 27 -16.36 38.10 -3.20
C ALA A 27 -16.95 39.43 -2.75
N SER A 28 -17.59 40.15 -3.66
CA SER A 28 -18.31 41.38 -3.32
C SER A 28 -19.48 41.12 -2.35
N ILE A 29 -19.96 42.17 -1.65
CA ILE A 29 -21.20 42.08 -0.86
C ILE A 29 -22.38 41.66 -1.76
N LYS A 30 -22.45 42.16 -2.99
CA LYS A 30 -23.52 41.85 -3.94
C LYS A 30 -23.48 40.39 -4.37
N ALA A 31 -22.30 39.87 -4.67
CA ALA A 31 -22.10 38.45 -4.99
C ALA A 31 -22.51 37.56 -3.83
N THR A 32 -22.07 37.89 -2.61
CA THR A 32 -22.43 37.15 -1.40
C THR A 32 -23.94 37.20 -1.12
N ALA A 33 -24.57 38.36 -1.32
CA ALA A 33 -26.02 38.53 -1.15
C ALA A 33 -26.80 37.70 -2.18
N ARG A 34 -26.36 37.72 -3.44
CA ARG A 34 -26.94 36.88 -4.48
C ARG A 34 -26.79 35.40 -4.14
N LEU A 35 -25.63 34.93 -3.69
CA LEU A 35 -25.44 33.53 -3.24
C LEU A 35 -26.36 33.16 -2.08
N ALA A 36 -26.51 34.07 -1.11
CA ALA A 36 -27.37 33.87 0.05
C ALA A 36 -28.87 34.03 -0.27
N GLY A 37 -29.25 34.53 -1.46
CA GLY A 37 -30.64 34.81 -1.81
C GLY A 37 -31.26 35.95 -0.99
N VAL A 38 -30.46 36.95 -0.62
CA VAL A 38 -30.89 38.12 0.19
C VAL A 38 -30.50 39.43 -0.50
N SER A 39 -30.96 40.57 0.02
CA SER A 39 -30.53 41.88 -0.49
C SER A 39 -29.12 42.23 -0.03
N ASP A 40 -28.35 42.89 -0.90
CA ASP A 40 -27.03 43.44 -0.59
C ASP A 40 -27.08 44.40 0.60
N LYS A 41 -28.16 45.18 0.73
CA LYS A 41 -28.43 46.05 1.88
C LYS A 41 -28.56 45.27 3.19
N ALA A 42 -29.10 44.04 3.19
CA ALA A 42 -29.23 43.25 4.41
C ALA A 42 -27.86 42.85 4.97
N ILE A 43 -26.97 42.38 4.10
CA ILE A 43 -25.58 42.07 4.48
C ILE A 43 -24.83 43.36 4.84
N GLY A 44 -24.95 44.41 4.04
CA GLY A 44 -24.29 45.69 4.30
C GLY A 44 -24.63 46.27 5.68
N LYS A 45 -25.92 46.30 6.05
CA LYS A 45 -26.37 46.75 7.38
C LYS A 45 -25.85 45.86 8.51
N ALA A 46 -25.84 44.55 8.31
CA ALA A 46 -25.31 43.61 9.30
C ALA A 46 -23.82 43.88 9.56
N LEU A 47 -23.02 44.11 8.51
CA LEU A 47 -21.60 44.44 8.65
C LEU A 47 -21.37 45.81 9.30
N GLU A 48 -22.18 46.82 8.96
CA GLU A 48 -22.11 48.16 9.57
C GLU A 48 -22.45 48.16 11.07
N SER A 49 -23.36 47.27 11.49
CA SER A 49 -23.84 47.20 12.87
C SER A 49 -22.75 46.85 13.89
N ALA A 50 -21.60 46.32 13.44
CA ALA A 50 -20.51 45.88 14.31
C ALA A 50 -19.93 46.99 15.21
N ASN A 51 -19.98 48.25 14.78
CA ASN A 51 -19.49 49.40 15.56
C ASN A 51 -20.58 50.13 16.35
N LEU A 52 -21.83 49.65 16.27
CA LEU A 52 -22.99 50.24 16.92
C LEU A 52 -23.61 49.20 17.86
N GLU A 53 -24.74 48.61 17.45
CA GLU A 53 -25.41 47.51 18.11
C GLU A 53 -25.32 46.28 17.19
N PRO A 54 -24.37 45.36 17.43
CA PRO A 54 -24.07 44.27 16.50
C PRO A 54 -25.28 43.37 16.28
N SER A 55 -25.66 43.21 15.01
CA SER A 55 -26.64 42.21 14.60
C SER A 55 -26.17 40.80 14.97
N LYS A 56 -27.10 39.84 15.06
CA LYS A 56 -26.74 38.42 15.31
C LYS A 56 -25.69 37.90 14.32
N LEU A 57 -25.77 38.28 13.05
CA LEU A 57 -24.76 37.92 12.04
C LEU A 57 -23.39 38.55 12.35
N ALA A 58 -23.36 39.83 12.76
CA ALA A 58 -22.12 40.48 13.15
C ALA A 58 -21.49 39.82 14.38
N LEU A 59 -22.30 39.46 15.39
CA LEU A 59 -21.84 38.74 16.58
C LEU A 59 -21.20 37.39 16.20
N ILE A 60 -21.86 36.60 15.35
CA ILE A 60 -21.31 35.30 14.90
C ILE A 60 -19.98 35.51 14.17
N LEU A 61 -19.87 36.52 13.30
CA LEU A 61 -18.60 36.82 12.62
C LEU A 61 -17.50 37.22 13.62
N MET A 62 -17.84 38.00 14.64
CA MET A 62 -16.90 38.41 15.69
C MET A 62 -16.45 37.23 16.56
N GLU A 63 -17.35 36.31 16.90
CA GLU A 63 -17.02 35.07 17.60
C GLU A 63 -16.07 34.17 16.79
N GLN A 64 -16.16 34.21 15.45
CA GLN A 64 -15.26 33.51 14.54
C GLN A 64 -13.92 34.25 14.30
N GLY A 65 -13.67 35.32 15.04
CA GLY A 65 -12.38 36.03 15.05
C GLY A 65 -12.28 37.22 14.10
N PHE A 66 -13.39 37.69 13.51
CA PHE A 66 -13.41 38.89 12.67
C PHE A 66 -13.79 40.13 13.46
N ASP A 67 -12.89 41.09 13.60
CA ASP A 67 -13.16 42.33 14.34
C ASP A 67 -14.01 43.33 13.53
N ALA A 68 -14.56 44.35 14.20
CA ALA A 68 -15.39 45.36 13.56
C ALA A 68 -14.64 46.18 12.47
N ALA A 69 -13.30 46.24 12.52
CA ALA A 69 -12.51 46.88 11.47
C ALA A 69 -12.43 46.01 10.21
N ASN A 70 -12.34 44.68 10.35
CA ASN A 70 -12.43 43.72 9.25
C ASN A 70 -13.77 43.88 8.51
N LEU A 71 -14.88 43.96 9.26
CA LEU A 71 -16.22 44.06 8.70
C LEU A 71 -16.42 45.35 7.88
N ASN A 72 -15.89 46.49 8.36
CA ASN A 72 -15.88 47.75 7.59
C ASN A 72 -15.02 47.64 6.32
N TYR A 73 -13.85 47.00 6.42
CA TYR A 73 -12.92 46.83 5.31
C TYR A 73 -13.49 46.01 4.15
N TRP A 74 -14.36 45.02 4.44
CA TRP A 74 -14.96 44.16 3.41
C TRP A 74 -15.91 44.87 2.47
N ARG A 75 -16.46 46.02 2.87
CA ARG A 75 -17.36 46.81 2.02
C ARG A 75 -16.70 47.25 0.73
N THR A 76 -15.42 47.62 0.80
CA THR A 76 -14.63 48.09 -0.35
C THR A 76 -13.74 47.02 -0.94
N ASN A 77 -13.27 46.06 -0.13
CA ASN A 77 -12.22 45.11 -0.55
C ASN A 77 -12.75 43.67 -0.77
N GLY A 78 -14.04 43.45 -0.55
CA GLY A 78 -14.66 42.13 -0.64
C GLY A 78 -14.58 41.33 0.66
N ILE A 79 -15.52 40.40 0.77
CA ILE A 79 -15.67 39.47 1.89
C ILE A 79 -14.80 38.24 1.61
N PRO A 80 -13.95 37.79 2.55
CA PRO A 80 -13.13 36.60 2.38
C PRO A 80 -13.99 35.32 2.35
N ASP A 81 -13.51 34.30 1.65
CA ASP A 81 -14.14 32.98 1.50
C ASP A 81 -14.66 32.38 2.81
N THR A 82 -13.87 32.42 3.86
CA THR A 82 -14.23 31.97 5.22
C THR A 82 -15.44 32.72 5.79
N ALA A 83 -15.48 34.04 5.66
CA ALA A 83 -16.62 34.85 6.11
C ALA A 83 -17.86 34.64 5.22
N ILE A 84 -17.68 34.40 3.92
CA ILE A 84 -18.78 34.04 3.01
C ILE A 84 -19.45 32.75 3.50
N ALA A 85 -18.68 31.73 3.91
CA ALA A 85 -19.25 30.49 4.42
C ALA A 85 -20.13 30.73 5.65
N ILE A 86 -19.67 31.54 6.59
CA ILE A 86 -20.41 31.89 7.81
C ILE A 86 -21.69 32.66 7.48
N ILE A 87 -21.62 33.64 6.57
CA ILE A 87 -22.80 34.40 6.13
C ILE A 87 -23.83 33.47 5.47
N LEU A 88 -23.37 32.55 4.62
CA LEU A 88 -24.26 31.58 3.97
C LEU A 88 -24.87 30.61 4.98
N GLU A 89 -24.11 30.14 5.97
CA GLU A 89 -24.60 29.27 7.03
C GLU A 89 -25.66 29.98 7.89
N TYR A 90 -25.42 31.25 8.24
CA TYR A 90 -26.39 32.08 8.95
C TYR A 90 -27.71 32.18 8.20
N TYR A 91 -27.68 32.54 6.91
CA TYR A 91 -28.91 32.61 6.10
C TYR A 91 -29.48 31.24 5.71
N ALA A 92 -28.73 30.14 5.88
CA ALA A 92 -29.25 28.80 5.67
C ALA A 92 -30.06 28.29 6.88
N TYR A 93 -29.63 28.61 8.09
CA TYR A 93 -30.10 27.96 9.32
C TYR A 93 -30.44 28.87 10.49
N GLU A 94 -29.82 30.06 10.62
CA GLU A 94 -29.87 30.86 11.86
C GLU A 94 -30.61 32.19 11.76
N ALA A 95 -30.90 32.67 10.55
CA ALA A 95 -31.58 33.93 10.30
C ALA A 95 -33.10 33.90 10.57
N GLY A 96 -33.62 32.82 11.18
CA GLY A 96 -35.02 32.64 11.53
C GLY A 96 -35.94 32.73 10.30
N ARG A 97 -36.89 33.67 10.30
CA ARG A 97 -37.80 33.91 9.16
C ARG A 97 -37.09 34.38 7.89
N TYR A 98 -35.84 34.83 8.00
CA TYR A 98 -35.03 35.28 6.87
C TYR A 98 -34.12 34.19 6.31
N CYS A 99 -34.23 32.95 6.81
CA CYS A 99 -33.52 31.83 6.22
C CYS A 99 -33.98 31.58 4.79
N THR A 100 -33.04 31.34 3.88
CA THR A 100 -33.32 31.13 2.46
C THR A 100 -33.03 29.69 2.04
N LYS A 101 -33.85 29.18 1.11
CA LYS A 101 -33.60 27.86 0.50
C LYS A 101 -32.32 27.86 -0.33
N GLN A 102 -31.97 29.03 -0.87
CA GLN A 102 -30.79 29.21 -1.72
C GLN A 102 -29.50 29.07 -0.91
N ALA A 103 -29.36 29.84 0.18
CA ALA A 103 -28.18 29.77 1.05
C ALA A 103 -27.95 28.32 1.52
N ARG A 104 -29.02 27.61 1.89
CA ARG A 104 -28.95 26.20 2.29
C ARG A 104 -28.39 25.28 1.20
N LEU A 105 -28.79 25.49 -0.04
CA LEU A 105 -28.33 24.65 -1.14
C LEU A 105 -26.88 24.99 -1.52
N VAL A 106 -26.49 26.27 -1.48
CA VAL A 106 -25.08 26.69 -1.66
C VAL A 106 -24.19 26.12 -0.55
N CYS A 107 -24.60 26.22 0.72
CA CYS A 107 -23.88 25.59 1.85
C CYS A 107 -23.65 24.09 1.62
N ARG A 108 -24.68 23.37 1.19
CA ARG A 108 -24.57 21.94 0.89
C ARG A 108 -23.57 21.65 -0.24
N SER A 109 -23.42 22.55 -1.21
CA SER A 109 -22.48 22.37 -2.33
C SER A 109 -21.01 22.43 -1.92
N PHE A 110 -20.67 23.17 -0.87
CA PHE A 110 -19.28 23.26 -0.39
C PHE A 110 -19.02 22.53 0.92
N ASN A 111 -20.04 22.02 1.63
CA ASN A 111 -19.86 21.31 2.90
C ASN A 111 -18.97 20.06 2.81
N THR A 112 -18.83 19.46 1.62
CA THR A 112 -18.02 18.25 1.44
C THR A 112 -16.53 18.52 1.23
N ILE A 113 -16.18 19.62 0.57
CA ILE A 113 -14.80 19.94 0.16
C ILE A 113 -14.25 21.23 0.80
N GLY A 114 -15.11 22.00 1.48
CA GLY A 114 -14.82 23.32 2.00
C GLY A 114 -15.03 24.43 0.97
N ILE A 115 -15.37 25.63 1.45
CA ILE A 115 -15.70 26.77 0.58
C ILE A 115 -14.52 27.22 -0.29
N ARG A 116 -13.29 27.12 0.21
CA ARG A 116 -12.09 27.53 -0.53
C ARG A 116 -11.86 26.65 -1.76
N ALA A 117 -11.83 25.33 -1.56
CA ALA A 117 -11.68 24.37 -2.65
C ALA A 117 -12.86 24.48 -3.63
N TRP A 118 -14.07 24.72 -3.13
CA TRP A 118 -15.25 24.93 -3.96
C TRP A 118 -15.14 26.19 -4.84
N ILE A 119 -14.68 27.33 -4.29
CA ILE A 119 -14.47 28.56 -5.07
C ILE A 119 -13.36 28.34 -6.13
N GLN A 120 -12.27 27.69 -5.75
CA GLN A 120 -11.16 27.38 -6.67
C GLN A 120 -11.62 26.51 -7.84
N ASP A 121 -12.40 25.45 -7.58
CA ASP A 121 -13.01 24.60 -8.60
C ASP A 121 -13.89 25.40 -9.57
N LYS A 122 -14.78 26.27 -9.03
CA LYS A 122 -15.69 27.07 -9.87
C LYS A 122 -14.98 28.12 -10.72
N LEU A 123 -13.85 28.61 -10.26
CA LEU A 123 -13.03 29.58 -10.99
C LEU A 123 -11.98 28.92 -11.89
N GLY A 124 -11.84 27.59 -11.85
CA GLY A 124 -10.77 26.89 -12.57
C GLY A 124 -9.38 27.30 -12.09
N TRP A 125 -9.27 27.74 -10.84
CA TRP A 125 -8.00 28.19 -10.27
C TRP A 125 -7.09 27.00 -10.03
N THR A 126 -5.85 27.11 -10.52
CA THR A 126 -4.76 26.18 -10.22
C THR A 126 -3.66 26.94 -9.51
N LYS A 127 -3.02 26.30 -8.52
CA LYS A 127 -1.91 26.91 -7.81
C LYS A 127 -0.79 27.22 -8.83
N PRO A 128 -0.31 28.47 -8.92
CA PRO A 128 0.81 28.78 -9.79
C PRO A 128 2.05 28.06 -9.26
N THR A 129 2.44 26.98 -9.94
CA THR A 129 3.65 26.22 -9.65
C THR A 129 4.84 26.95 -10.27
N ASN A 130 5.82 27.36 -9.47
CA ASN A 130 7.10 27.81 -9.97
C ASN A 130 7.82 26.60 -10.60
N PRO A 131 8.14 26.62 -11.92
CA PRO A 131 8.72 25.46 -12.59
C PRO A 131 10.07 24.99 -11.98
N SER A 132 10.82 25.91 -11.36
CA SER A 132 12.11 25.57 -10.75
C SER A 132 11.97 24.79 -9.43
N GLU A 133 10.94 25.06 -8.63
CA GLU A 133 10.72 24.36 -7.36
C GLU A 133 10.29 22.91 -7.61
N THR A 134 9.37 22.69 -8.54
CA THR A 134 8.89 21.34 -8.91
C THR A 134 10.03 20.50 -9.49
N ALA A 135 10.81 21.06 -10.42
CA ALA A 135 11.94 20.36 -11.04
C ALA A 135 13.05 20.01 -10.01
N MET A 136 13.35 20.91 -9.07
CA MET A 136 14.31 20.61 -8.00
C MET A 136 13.80 19.50 -7.07
N THR A 137 12.51 19.50 -6.71
CA THR A 137 11.95 18.43 -5.87
C THR A 137 11.92 17.08 -6.57
N GLU A 138 11.64 17.03 -7.87
CA GLU A 138 11.65 15.79 -8.66
C GLU A 138 13.06 15.21 -8.80
N ILE A 139 14.06 16.06 -9.05
CA ILE A 139 15.46 15.64 -9.14
C ILE A 139 15.99 15.16 -7.79
N GLN A 140 15.65 15.85 -6.68
CA GLN A 140 16.02 15.43 -5.33
C GLN A 140 15.39 14.08 -4.96
N LEU A 141 14.12 13.87 -5.32
CA LEU A 141 13.44 12.61 -5.11
C LEU A 141 14.09 11.47 -5.91
N LEU A 142 14.42 11.70 -7.18
CA LEU A 142 15.10 10.70 -8.00
C LEU A 142 16.47 10.32 -7.43
N ALA A 143 17.24 11.31 -6.96
CA ALA A 143 18.52 11.06 -6.30
C ALA A 143 18.38 10.21 -5.02
N ALA A 144 17.36 10.48 -4.19
CA ALA A 144 17.08 9.69 -3.00
C ALA A 144 16.71 8.24 -3.33
N ILE A 145 15.88 8.03 -4.36
CA ILE A 145 15.51 6.69 -4.83
C ILE A 145 16.75 5.93 -5.32
N ALA A 146 17.61 6.58 -6.12
CA ALA A 146 18.83 5.96 -6.62
C ALA A 146 19.78 5.53 -5.48
N GLN A 147 19.92 6.35 -4.44
CA GLN A 147 20.72 6.01 -3.26
C GLN A 147 20.13 4.82 -2.50
N GLN A 148 18.80 4.80 -2.30
CA GLN A 148 18.12 3.69 -1.63
C GLN A 148 18.28 2.38 -2.41
N MET A 149 18.17 2.43 -3.74
CA MET A 149 18.37 1.24 -4.59
C MET A 149 19.80 0.71 -4.48
N ALA A 150 20.81 1.58 -4.50
CA ALA A 150 22.20 1.17 -4.35
C ALA A 150 22.47 0.49 -2.99
N GLN A 151 21.87 1.00 -1.91
CA GLN A 151 21.97 0.38 -0.58
C GLN A 151 21.26 -0.98 -0.54
N GLN A 152 20.10 -1.10 -1.18
CA GLN A 152 19.35 -2.36 -1.25
C GLN A 152 20.12 -3.44 -2.03
N GLU A 153 20.79 -3.07 -3.12
CA GLU A 153 21.61 -3.98 -3.91
C GLU A 153 22.77 -4.54 -3.08
N GLN A 154 23.46 -3.68 -2.32
CA GLN A 154 24.54 -4.10 -1.42
C GLN A 154 24.04 -5.10 -0.37
N TYR A 155 22.91 -4.80 0.29
CA TYR A 155 22.33 -5.71 1.27
C TYR A 155 21.96 -7.08 0.67
N LEU A 156 21.43 -7.09 -0.55
CA LEU A 156 21.06 -8.33 -1.24
C LEU A 156 22.30 -9.19 -1.55
N LEU A 157 23.41 -8.56 -1.96
CA LEU A 157 24.67 -9.25 -2.20
C LEU A 157 25.23 -9.88 -0.91
N GLU A 158 25.20 -9.16 0.20
CA GLU A 158 25.62 -9.70 1.50
C GLU A 158 24.76 -10.90 1.93
N GLN A 159 23.44 -10.81 1.75
CA GLN A 159 22.52 -11.92 2.03
C GLN A 159 22.84 -13.14 1.16
N GLN A 160 23.10 -12.96 -0.13
CA GLN A 160 23.48 -14.09 -1.00
C GLN A 160 24.79 -14.75 -0.56
N GLN A 161 25.79 -13.96 -0.17
CA GLN A 161 27.05 -14.50 0.34
C GLN A 161 26.86 -15.29 1.64
N GLN A 162 26.05 -14.76 2.58
CA GLN A 162 25.71 -15.47 3.82
C GLN A 162 24.98 -16.78 3.53
N GLN A 163 23.99 -16.77 2.63
CA GLN A 163 23.28 -17.99 2.22
C GLN A 163 24.23 -19.02 1.62
N ALA A 164 25.13 -18.60 0.73
CA ALA A 164 26.13 -19.50 0.15
C ALA A 164 27.04 -20.13 1.21
N GLN A 165 27.46 -19.34 2.21
CA GLN A 165 28.27 -19.84 3.32
C GLN A 165 27.49 -20.82 4.22
N ILE A 166 26.23 -20.53 4.52
CA ILE A 166 25.35 -21.42 5.28
C ILE A 166 25.15 -22.74 4.55
N LEU A 167 24.84 -22.71 3.24
CA LEU A 167 24.68 -23.91 2.42
C LEU A 167 25.94 -24.77 2.38
N ALA A 168 27.12 -24.14 2.27
CA ALA A 168 28.39 -24.85 2.32
C ALA A 168 28.61 -25.54 3.68
N ARG A 169 28.28 -24.87 4.79
CA ARG A 169 28.37 -25.46 6.14
C ARG A 169 27.36 -26.59 6.34
N LEU A 170 26.12 -26.42 5.89
CA LEU A 170 25.09 -27.46 5.95
C LEU A 170 25.53 -28.72 5.22
N LYS A 171 26.04 -28.58 3.99
CA LYS A 171 26.55 -29.72 3.21
C LYS A 171 27.70 -30.45 3.92
N ALA A 172 28.61 -29.72 4.56
CA ALA A 172 29.69 -30.33 5.33
C ALA A 172 29.16 -31.11 6.55
N VAL A 173 28.15 -30.57 7.23
CA VAL A 173 27.48 -31.23 8.35
C VAL A 173 26.72 -32.48 7.88
N GLU A 174 26.04 -32.43 6.75
CA GLU A 174 25.34 -33.59 6.17
C GLU A 174 26.30 -34.72 5.83
N VAL A 175 27.43 -34.41 5.20
CA VAL A 175 28.48 -35.40 4.90
C VAL A 175 29.03 -36.02 6.18
N GLU A 176 29.29 -35.23 7.22
CA GLU A 176 29.80 -35.78 8.49
C GLU A 176 28.74 -36.59 9.23
N GLN A 177 27.46 -36.17 9.21
CA GLN A 177 26.37 -36.95 9.77
C GLN A 177 26.20 -38.30 9.08
N ASP A 178 26.31 -38.34 7.75
CA ASP A 178 26.21 -39.60 7.01
C ASP A 178 27.38 -40.56 7.35
N ARG A 179 28.60 -40.02 7.51
CA ARG A 179 29.76 -40.80 7.99
C ARG A 179 29.56 -41.37 9.39
N VAL A 180 28.93 -40.62 10.29
CA VAL A 180 28.68 -41.05 11.69
C VAL A 180 27.51 -42.03 11.78
N ASN A 181 26.42 -41.78 11.08
CA ASN A 181 25.21 -42.60 11.13
C ASN A 181 25.35 -43.89 10.33
N THR A 182 26.19 -43.90 9.30
CA THR A 182 26.39 -45.05 8.43
C THR A 182 27.88 -45.40 8.24
N PRO A 183 28.62 -45.77 9.32
CA PRO A 183 30.08 -45.94 9.25
C PRO A 183 30.57 -47.02 8.28
N CYS A 184 29.69 -47.99 7.93
CA CYS A 184 29.98 -49.08 7.00
C CYS A 184 29.25 -48.96 5.65
N GLY A 185 28.69 -47.78 5.35
CA GLY A 185 27.90 -47.50 4.14
C GLY A 185 26.48 -48.07 4.20
N HIS A 186 25.58 -47.57 3.34
CA HIS A 186 24.20 -48.03 3.33
C HIS A 186 24.12 -49.51 2.91
N LYS A 187 23.41 -50.32 3.70
CA LYS A 187 23.16 -51.73 3.42
C LYS A 187 21.68 -51.92 3.09
N TYR A 188 21.41 -52.66 2.02
CA TYR A 188 20.07 -52.92 1.55
C TYR A 188 19.85 -54.42 1.34
N SER A 189 18.59 -54.86 1.42
CA SER A 189 18.22 -56.16 0.89
C SER A 189 18.15 -56.08 -0.64
N VAL A 190 18.24 -57.22 -1.33
CA VAL A 190 18.15 -57.26 -2.81
C VAL A 190 16.84 -56.66 -3.32
N VAL A 191 15.73 -56.92 -2.63
CA VAL A 191 14.41 -56.37 -2.99
C VAL A 191 14.33 -54.89 -2.64
N GLY A 192 14.86 -54.49 -1.47
CA GLY A 192 14.92 -53.08 -1.08
C GLY A 192 15.70 -52.23 -2.07
N PHE A 193 16.85 -52.71 -2.53
CA PHE A 193 17.66 -52.05 -3.55
C PHE A 193 16.97 -52.02 -4.91
N ALA A 194 16.34 -53.12 -5.35
CA ALA A 194 15.58 -53.13 -6.60
C ALA A 194 14.45 -52.08 -6.59
N ASN A 195 13.69 -52.00 -5.49
CA ASN A 195 12.63 -51.00 -5.32
C ASN A 195 13.19 -49.56 -5.32
N LEU A 196 14.34 -49.32 -4.66
CA LEU A 196 15.01 -48.02 -4.69
C LEU A 196 15.43 -47.59 -6.10
N GLN A 197 15.80 -48.56 -6.95
CA GLN A 197 16.14 -48.33 -8.36
C GLN A 197 14.90 -48.35 -9.28
N GLY A 198 13.68 -48.49 -8.73
CA GLY A 198 12.45 -48.59 -9.52
C GLY A 198 12.33 -49.86 -10.37
N LEU A 199 13.04 -50.93 -10.02
CA LEU A 199 13.06 -52.19 -10.74
C LEU A 199 12.12 -53.21 -10.09
N GLU A 200 11.21 -53.78 -10.87
CA GLU A 200 10.44 -54.95 -10.46
C GLU A 200 11.25 -56.23 -10.72
N ILE A 201 11.50 -57.01 -9.69
CA ILE A 201 12.20 -58.29 -9.79
C ILE A 201 11.34 -59.43 -9.27
N SER A 202 11.39 -60.58 -9.93
CA SER A 202 10.72 -61.78 -9.46
C SER A 202 11.40 -62.38 -8.22
N VAL A 203 10.66 -63.17 -7.44
CA VAL A 203 11.19 -63.88 -6.26
C VAL A 203 12.40 -64.76 -6.61
N LYS A 204 12.37 -65.40 -7.79
CA LYS A 204 13.46 -66.26 -8.28
C LYS A 204 14.72 -65.46 -8.62
N GLU A 205 14.55 -64.28 -9.22
CA GLU A 205 15.65 -63.37 -9.52
C GLU A 205 16.25 -62.77 -8.25
N ALA A 206 15.40 -62.37 -7.30
CA ALA A 206 15.83 -61.90 -5.99
C ALA A 206 16.69 -62.94 -5.26
N GLY A 207 16.26 -64.22 -5.26
CA GLY A 207 17.04 -65.32 -4.67
C GLY A 207 18.35 -65.61 -5.39
N THR A 208 18.40 -65.43 -6.71
CA THR A 208 19.63 -65.63 -7.51
C THR A 208 20.63 -64.50 -7.29
N LYS A 209 20.16 -63.25 -7.33
CA LYS A 209 20.97 -62.06 -7.04
C LYS A 209 21.44 -62.06 -5.58
N GLY A 210 20.61 -62.50 -4.63
CA GLY A 210 21.00 -62.64 -3.21
C GLY A 210 22.12 -63.65 -2.99
N ARG A 211 22.11 -64.79 -3.70
CA ARG A 211 23.22 -65.76 -3.66
C ARG A 211 24.50 -65.18 -4.24
N LYS A 212 24.41 -64.44 -5.36
CA LYS A 212 25.55 -63.75 -5.97
C LYS A 212 26.13 -62.69 -5.02
N ALA A 213 25.29 -61.85 -4.42
CA ALA A 213 25.70 -60.84 -3.44
C ALA A 213 26.37 -61.47 -2.22
N SER A 214 25.80 -62.56 -1.68
CA SER A 214 26.43 -63.33 -0.60
C SER A 214 27.80 -63.89 -0.97
N ALA A 215 27.96 -64.43 -2.19
CA ALA A 215 29.24 -64.95 -2.66
C ALA A 215 30.28 -63.83 -2.82
N LEU A 216 29.86 -62.68 -3.36
CA LEU A 216 30.72 -61.51 -3.56
C LEU A 216 31.18 -60.92 -2.22
N CYS A 217 30.28 -60.74 -1.24
CA CYS A 217 30.65 -60.32 0.11
C CYS A 217 31.64 -61.29 0.78
N ARG A 218 31.41 -62.61 0.68
CA ARG A 218 32.36 -63.60 1.23
C ARG A 218 33.73 -63.54 0.57
N LYS A 219 33.79 -63.33 -0.74
CA LYS A 219 35.05 -63.18 -1.49
C LYS A 219 35.81 -61.92 -1.06
N GLN A 220 35.07 -60.86 -0.73
CA GLN A 220 35.63 -59.57 -0.29
C GLN A 220 35.84 -59.47 1.23
N GLY A 221 35.54 -60.52 2.00
CA GLY A 221 35.67 -60.51 3.47
C GLY A 221 34.66 -59.61 4.19
N ILE A 222 33.53 -59.27 3.55
CA ILE A 222 32.50 -58.39 4.09
C ILE A 222 31.48 -59.21 4.90
N GLU A 223 31.21 -58.77 6.13
CA GLU A 223 30.17 -59.36 6.98
C GLU A 223 28.75 -59.04 6.47
N ILE A 224 27.91 -60.07 6.39
CA ILE A 224 26.53 -59.98 5.89
C ILE A 224 25.57 -59.99 7.08
N GLU A 225 24.95 -58.86 7.34
CA GLU A 225 23.88 -58.75 8.33
C GLU A 225 22.59 -59.40 7.80
N ARG A 226 21.70 -59.83 8.71
CA ARG A 226 20.41 -60.42 8.34
C ARG A 226 19.27 -59.79 9.11
N ILE A 227 18.23 -59.42 8.38
CA ILE A 227 16.98 -58.90 8.93
C ILE A 227 15.84 -59.88 8.67
N HIS A 228 14.81 -59.85 9.52
CA HIS A 228 13.58 -60.61 9.29
C HIS A 228 12.65 -59.85 8.34
N ASP A 229 12.30 -60.49 7.24
CA ASP A 229 11.33 -60.08 6.25
C ASP A 229 10.06 -60.96 6.39
N PRO A 230 8.86 -60.37 6.57
CA PRO A 230 7.62 -61.13 6.73
C PRO A 230 7.27 -62.07 5.56
N ARG A 231 7.76 -61.77 4.35
CA ARG A 231 7.49 -62.54 3.12
C ARG A 231 8.53 -63.63 2.88
N PHE A 232 9.79 -63.37 3.23
CA PHE A 232 10.93 -64.22 2.85
C PHE A 232 11.74 -64.80 4.02
N GLY A 233 11.35 -64.53 5.27
CA GLY A 233 12.07 -64.99 6.45
C GLY A 233 13.34 -64.18 6.69
N LYS A 234 14.50 -64.81 6.94
CA LYS A 234 15.75 -64.06 7.18
C LYS A 234 16.44 -63.69 5.87
N VAL A 235 16.48 -62.40 5.54
CA VAL A 235 17.12 -61.86 4.33
C VAL A 235 18.42 -61.14 4.66
N GLY A 236 19.41 -61.24 3.77
CA GLY A 236 20.70 -60.56 3.92
C GLY A 236 20.64 -59.09 3.54
N LEU A 237 21.37 -58.26 4.28
CA LEU A 237 21.66 -56.87 3.96
C LEU A 237 23.08 -56.78 3.40
N TYR A 238 23.21 -56.15 2.23
CA TYR A 238 24.47 -56.06 1.49
C TYR A 238 24.81 -54.59 1.25
N PRO A 239 26.10 -54.22 1.25
CA PRO A 239 26.52 -52.87 0.87
C PRO A 239 26.02 -52.51 -0.53
N GLU A 240 25.70 -51.23 -0.72
CA GLU A 240 25.23 -50.71 -2.00
C GLU A 240 26.17 -51.04 -3.18
N SER A 241 27.48 -50.94 -2.98
CA SER A 241 28.49 -51.28 -4.01
C SER A 241 28.38 -52.71 -4.52
N VAL A 242 28.13 -53.68 -3.62
CA VAL A 242 27.95 -55.10 -3.95
C VAL A 242 26.66 -55.30 -4.74
N LEU A 243 25.60 -54.58 -4.39
CA LEU A 243 24.32 -54.66 -5.09
C LEU A 243 24.40 -54.04 -6.49
N ILE A 244 25.06 -52.89 -6.66
CA ILE A 244 25.31 -52.29 -7.98
C ILE A 244 26.02 -53.28 -8.90
N GLU A 245 27.07 -53.96 -8.40
CA GLU A 245 27.81 -54.95 -9.19
C GLU A 245 26.92 -56.14 -9.60
N VAL A 246 26.12 -56.68 -8.67
CA VAL A 246 25.24 -57.83 -8.89
C VAL A 246 24.06 -57.51 -9.82
N PHE A 247 23.57 -56.28 -9.80
CA PHE A 247 22.50 -55.84 -10.70
C PHE A 247 23.04 -55.52 -12.11
N SER A 248 24.28 -55.04 -12.22
CA SER A 248 24.95 -54.78 -13.50
C SER A 248 25.37 -56.06 -14.25
N THR A 249 25.74 -57.15 -13.55
CA THR A 249 26.20 -58.42 -14.18
C THR A 249 25.10 -59.30 -14.79
N GLY A 250 23.90 -58.77 -15.02
CA GLY A 250 22.73 -59.51 -15.54
C GLY A 250 22.02 -58.89 -16.73
N GLN A 251 22.59 -57.88 -17.38
CA GLN A 251 22.04 -57.25 -18.60
C GLN A 251 22.73 -57.71 -19.91
N ASN A 252 23.51 -58.80 -19.88
CA ASN A 252 24.05 -59.46 -21.08
C ASN A 252 23.41 -60.83 -21.27
#